data_AF-A0A7L4E1K7-F1
#
_entry.id   AF-A0A7L4E1K7-F1
#
_cell.length_a   1.000
_cell.length_b   1.000
_cell.length_c   1.000
_cell.angle_alpha   90.00
_cell.angle_beta   90.00
_cell.angle_gamma   90.00
#
_symmetry.space_group_name_H-M   'P 1'
#
loop_
_entity.id
_entity.type
_entity.pdbx_description
1 polymer ?
#
loop_
_entity_poly.entity_id
_entity_poly.type
_entity_poly.pdbx_seq_one_letter_code
_entity_poly.pdbx_strand_id
1 'polypeptide(L)'
;RSTLCREGGQRLSQCSEPVVPEQLHDGEKPHKCLECGKSFSWNHLLISHQRTHTGERPYECSKCRKRFRISSNLLLHQRIHTEEKPFQCPDCRKGFDRNSALIKHRRIHTGERPYECPQCGKRFQTSSTLLLHQWIH
;
A
#
# COMPACT_ATOMS: atom_id res chain seq x y z
N ARG A 1 -28.77 -21.15 26.30
CA ARG A 1 -30.21 -21.47 26.17
C ARG A 1 -30.37 -22.14 24.81
N SER A 2 -30.54 -23.46 24.81
CA SER A 2 -30.36 -24.31 23.63
C SER A 2 -31.60 -24.27 22.74
N THR A 3 -31.49 -23.74 21.53
CA THR A 3 -32.50 -23.92 20.47
C THR A 3 -32.05 -25.02 19.54
N LEU A 4 -32.87 -26.08 19.45
CA LEU A 4 -32.74 -27.19 18.51
C LEU A 4 -33.09 -26.72 17.10
N CYS A 5 -32.16 -26.84 16.15
CA CYS A 5 -32.50 -26.85 14.73
C CYS A 5 -32.74 -28.30 14.28
N ARG A 6 -33.84 -28.52 13.57
CA ARG A 6 -34.32 -29.82 13.10
C ARG A 6 -34.30 -29.83 11.58
N GLU A 7 -33.31 -30.48 10.98
CA GLU A 7 -33.38 -30.97 9.60
C GLU A 7 -32.59 -32.28 9.45
N GLY A 8 -33.19 -33.23 8.74
CA GLY A 8 -32.52 -34.36 8.05
C GLY A 8 -31.57 -35.22 8.87
N GLY A 9 -32.05 -36.35 9.38
CA GLY A 9 -31.27 -37.30 10.16
C GLY A 9 -29.95 -37.75 9.51
N GLN A 10 -28.83 -37.33 10.10
CA GLN A 10 -27.62 -38.10 10.35
C GLN A 10 -26.74 -37.30 11.31
N ARG A 11 -26.35 -37.92 12.44
CA ARG A 11 -25.60 -37.31 13.54
C ARG A 11 -24.10 -37.47 13.26
N LEU A 12 -23.38 -36.41 12.89
CA LEU A 12 -21.90 -36.39 12.94
C LEU A 12 -21.34 -34.99 13.27
N SER A 13 -20.48 -35.00 14.30
CA SER A 13 -19.39 -34.07 14.64
C SER A 13 -19.69 -32.57 14.86
N GLN A 14 -19.17 -32.06 15.98
CA GLN A 14 -19.21 -30.67 16.43
C GLN A 14 -18.90 -29.67 15.30
N CYS A 15 -19.89 -28.88 14.90
CA CYS A 15 -19.64 -27.65 14.14
C CYS A 15 -19.11 -26.60 15.10
N SER A 16 -17.79 -26.47 15.21
CA SER A 16 -17.19 -25.26 15.75
C SER A 16 -17.52 -24.11 14.80
N GLU A 17 -18.34 -23.16 15.27
CA GLU A 17 -18.67 -21.95 14.53
C GLU A 17 -17.37 -21.29 14.05
N PRO A 18 -17.31 -20.79 12.80
CA PRO A 18 -16.19 -19.94 12.41
C PRO A 18 -16.25 -18.72 13.31
N VAL A 19 -15.29 -18.61 14.24
CA VAL A 19 -15.00 -17.37 14.95
C VAL A 19 -14.63 -16.37 13.86
N VAL A 20 -15.63 -15.59 13.45
CA VAL A 20 -15.44 -14.41 12.61
C VAL A 20 -14.42 -13.55 13.36
N PRO A 21 -13.20 -13.33 12.83
CA PRO A 21 -12.32 -12.33 13.40
C PRO A 21 -13.11 -11.02 13.33
N GLU A 22 -13.39 -10.42 14.49
CA GLU A 22 -14.10 -9.14 14.60
C GLU A 22 -13.52 -8.19 13.55
N GLN A 23 -14.29 -7.97 12.49
CA GLN A 23 -13.93 -6.99 11.50
C GLN A 23 -14.11 -5.64 12.17
N LEU A 24 -12.97 -4.98 12.45
CA LEU A 24 -12.94 -3.60 12.92
C LEU A 24 -13.68 -2.73 11.91
N HIS A 25 -14.90 -2.34 12.26
CA HIS A 25 -15.70 -1.38 11.52
C HIS A 25 -15.04 0.02 11.58
N ASP A 26 -15.13 0.74 10.47
CA ASP A 26 -14.74 2.13 10.18
C ASP A 26 -13.64 2.79 11.05
N GLY A 27 -12.41 2.76 10.53
CA GLY A 27 -11.36 3.71 10.89
C GLY A 27 -10.56 3.38 12.16
N GLU A 28 -10.95 2.36 12.92
CA GLU A 28 -10.20 1.95 14.10
C GLU A 28 -8.79 1.43 13.73
N LYS A 29 -7.80 1.94 14.45
CA LYS A 29 -6.39 1.58 14.31
C LYS A 29 -5.85 1.15 15.68
N PRO A 30 -6.23 -0.05 16.17
CA PRO A 30 -5.91 -0.46 17.54
C PRO A 30 -4.41 -0.73 17.75
N HIS A 31 -3.65 -0.99 16.68
CA HIS A 31 -2.24 -1.35 16.79
C HIS A 31 -1.34 -0.12 16.74
N LYS A 32 -0.96 0.42 17.89
CA LYS A 32 -0.11 1.61 18.02
C LYS A 32 1.38 1.27 18.12
N CYS A 33 2.19 1.98 17.34
CA CYS A 33 3.65 1.99 17.47
C CYS A 33 4.06 2.85 18.65
N LEU A 34 4.82 2.29 19.60
CA LEU A 34 5.27 3.01 20.80
C LEU A 34 6.41 4.00 20.50
N GLU A 35 7.23 3.73 19.48
CA GLU A 35 8.37 4.57 19.11
C GLU A 35 7.97 5.91 18.46
N CYS A 36 6.91 5.92 17.65
CA CYS A 36 6.49 7.14 16.93
C CYS A 36 4.99 7.45 17.01
N GLY A 37 4.24 6.70 17.83
CA GLY A 37 2.82 6.93 18.08
C GLY A 37 1.88 6.59 16.92
N LYS A 38 2.40 6.15 15.76
CA LYS A 38 1.57 5.81 14.58
C LYS A 38 0.73 4.56 14.83
N SER A 39 -0.54 4.62 14.46
CA SER A 39 -1.47 3.49 14.61
C SER A 39 -1.81 2.81 13.29
N PHE A 40 -2.08 1.51 13.36
CA PHE A 40 -2.37 0.63 12.22
C PHE A 40 -3.64 -0.19 12.49
N SER A 41 -4.38 -0.48 11.42
CA SER A 41 -5.61 -1.30 11.50
C SER A 41 -5.31 -2.78 11.74
N TRP A 42 -4.11 -3.25 11.38
CA TRP A 42 -3.73 -4.65 11.52
C TRP A 42 -2.35 -4.81 12.15
N ASN A 43 -2.19 -5.84 12.97
CA ASN A 43 -0.93 -6.12 13.66
C ASN A 43 0.25 -6.34 12.69
N HIS A 44 0.03 -7.05 11.57
CA HIS A 44 1.10 -7.29 10.59
C HIS A 44 1.62 -5.99 9.95
N LEU A 45 0.78 -4.96 9.83
CA LEU A 45 1.18 -3.63 9.36
C LEU A 45 2.04 -2.92 10.40
N LEU A 46 1.69 -3.03 11.69
CA LEU A 46 2.50 -2.51 12.79
C LEU A 46 3.88 -3.18 12.82
N ILE A 47 3.95 -4.52 12.74
CA ILE A 47 5.22 -5.27 12.72
C ILE A 47 6.08 -4.85 11.53
N SER A 48 5.49 -4.78 10.33
CA SER A 48 6.18 -4.30 9.14
C SER A 48 6.66 -2.85 9.30
N HIS A 49 5.87 -2.00 9.96
CA HIS A 49 6.25 -0.63 10.26
C HIS A 49 7.40 -0.55 11.28
N GLN A 50 7.43 -1.38 12.32
CA GLN A 50 8.51 -1.36 13.32
C GLN A 50 9.89 -1.56 12.71
N ARG A 51 9.99 -2.30 11.59
CA ARG A 51 11.22 -2.41 10.80
C ARG A 51 11.73 -1.07 10.25
N THR A 52 10.92 0.00 10.31
CA THR A 52 11.35 1.38 10.02
C THR A 52 12.26 1.95 11.07
N HIS A 53 12.07 1.54 12.32
CA HIS A 53 12.88 1.97 13.46
C HIS A 53 14.15 1.12 13.56
N THR A 54 14.04 -0.20 13.39
CA THR A 54 15.18 -1.12 13.51
C THR A 54 16.09 -1.13 12.28
N GLY A 55 15.60 -0.65 11.13
CA GLY A 55 16.32 -0.74 9.86
C GLY A 55 16.33 -2.13 9.22
N GLU A 56 15.64 -3.11 9.81
CA GLU A 56 15.59 -4.49 9.31
C GLU A 56 15.02 -4.56 7.87
N ARG A 57 15.70 -5.34 7.01
CA ARG A 57 15.30 -5.59 5.62
C ARG A 57 15.41 -7.07 5.29
N PRO A 58 14.40 -7.89 5.66
CA PRO A 58 14.49 -9.34 5.56
C PRO A 58 14.54 -9.86 4.12
N TYR A 59 13.98 -9.11 3.17
CA TYR A 59 13.74 -9.61 1.81
C TYR A 59 14.86 -9.15 0.88
N GLU A 60 15.64 -10.07 0.34
CA GLU A 60 16.77 -9.78 -0.54
C GLU A 60 16.45 -10.11 -2.01
N CYS A 61 16.87 -9.23 -2.91
CA CYS A 61 16.84 -9.50 -4.34
C CYS A 61 17.99 -10.44 -4.72
N SER A 62 17.68 -11.62 -5.24
CA SER A 62 18.70 -12.59 -5.70
C SER A 62 19.59 -12.06 -6.84
N LYS A 63 19.08 -11.15 -7.68
CA LYS A 63 19.82 -10.61 -8.83
C LYS A 63 20.83 -9.51 -8.45
N CYS A 64 20.46 -8.58 -7.56
CA CYS A 64 21.28 -7.41 -7.24
C CYS A 64 21.62 -7.26 -5.74
N ARG A 65 21.24 -8.24 -4.90
CA ARG A 65 21.49 -8.27 -3.45
C ARG A 65 20.85 -7.11 -2.67
N LYS A 66 20.02 -6.30 -3.31
CA LYS A 66 19.31 -5.18 -2.66
C LYS A 66 18.24 -5.73 -1.71
N ARG A 67 18.20 -5.18 -0.49
CA ARG A 67 17.29 -5.63 0.57
C ARG A 67 16.09 -4.69 0.77
N PHE A 68 14.94 -5.28 1.11
CA PHE A 68 13.64 -4.64 1.29
C PHE A 68 13.02 -5.03 2.63
N ARG A 69 12.21 -4.12 3.18
CA ARG A 69 11.48 -4.29 4.44
C ARG A 69 10.22 -5.15 4.32
N ILE A 70 9.63 -5.17 3.13
CA ILE A 70 8.35 -5.81 2.82
C ILE A 70 8.52 -6.62 1.53
N SER A 71 7.95 -7.83 1.49
CA SER A 71 8.04 -8.75 0.35
C SER A 71 7.43 -8.16 -0.93
N SER A 72 6.30 -7.47 -0.83
CA SER A 72 5.65 -6.81 -1.97
C SER A 72 6.54 -5.75 -2.63
N ASN A 73 7.38 -5.05 -1.86
CA ASN A 73 8.35 -4.10 -2.41
C ASN A 73 9.49 -4.81 -3.14
N LEU A 74 9.91 -6.00 -2.68
CA LEU A 74 10.88 -6.83 -3.41
C LEU A 74 10.29 -7.31 -4.73
N LEU A 75 9.05 -7.83 -4.72
CA LEU A 75 8.37 -8.30 -5.93
C LEU A 75 8.24 -7.19 -6.97
N LEU A 76 7.81 -5.99 -6.52
CA LEU A 76 7.74 -4.83 -7.39
C LEU A 76 9.11 -4.42 -7.93
N HIS A 77 10.14 -4.46 -7.09
CA HIS A 77 11.51 -4.19 -7.51
C HIS A 77 12.00 -5.19 -8.55
N GLN A 78 11.65 -6.47 -8.46
CA GLN A 78 12.09 -7.47 -9.43
C GLN A 78 11.67 -7.14 -10.87
N ARG A 79 10.58 -6.40 -11.06
CA ARG A 79 10.15 -5.92 -12.39
C ARG A 79 11.19 -5.07 -13.12
N ILE A 80 12.08 -4.40 -12.39
CA ILE A 80 13.17 -3.63 -13.04
C ILE A 80 14.16 -4.55 -13.76
N HIS A 81 14.29 -5.80 -13.31
CA HIS A 81 15.22 -6.76 -13.88
C HIS A 81 14.61 -7.59 -15.01
N THR A 82 13.30 -7.56 -15.16
CA THR A 82 12.57 -8.22 -16.25
C THR A 82 12.08 -7.23 -17.30
N GLU A 83 12.24 -5.93 -17.03
CA GLU A 83 11.66 -4.82 -17.82
C GLU A 83 10.14 -4.92 -17.99
N GLU A 84 9.48 -5.67 -17.12
CA GLU A 84 8.04 -5.87 -17.16
C GLU A 84 7.32 -4.54 -16.88
N LYS A 85 6.53 -4.09 -17.85
CA LYS A 85 5.75 -2.85 -17.80
C LYS A 85 4.28 -3.15 -18.05
N PRO A 86 3.55 -3.69 -17.05
CA PRO A 86 2.16 -4.11 -17.22
C PRO A 86 1.21 -2.94 -17.53
N PHE A 87 1.59 -1.72 -17.14
CA PHE A 87 0.72 -0.56 -17.23
C PHE A 87 1.15 0.32 -18.40
N GLN A 88 0.39 0.32 -19.48
CA GLN A 88 0.67 1.13 -20.67
C GLN A 88 -0.21 2.38 -20.71
N CYS A 89 0.38 3.49 -21.12
CA CYS A 89 -0.37 4.72 -21.40
C CYS A 89 -1.17 4.55 -22.69
N PRO A 90 -2.50 4.78 -22.68
CA PRO A 90 -3.31 4.67 -23.89
C PRO A 90 -2.96 5.76 -24.93
N ASP A 91 -2.50 6.92 -24.47
CA ASP A 91 -2.27 8.09 -25.33
C ASP A 91 -0.92 8.03 -26.07
N CYS A 92 0.14 7.51 -25.43
CA CYS A 92 1.50 7.48 -26.00
C CYS A 92 2.19 6.10 -25.96
N ARG A 93 1.49 5.04 -25.55
CA ARG A 93 1.99 3.65 -25.41
C ARG A 93 3.19 3.48 -24.48
N LYS A 94 3.59 4.51 -23.74
CA LYS A 94 4.67 4.41 -22.75
C LYS A 94 4.27 3.45 -21.63
N GLY A 95 5.12 2.46 -21.36
CA GLY A 95 4.92 1.44 -20.31
C GLY A 95 5.52 1.83 -18.95
N PHE A 96 4.86 1.39 -17.88
CA PHE A 96 5.23 1.63 -16.48
C PHE A 96 5.17 0.32 -15.67
N ASP A 97 6.06 0.22 -14.67
CA ASP A 97 6.13 -0.90 -13.70
C ASP A 97 5.02 -0.82 -12.62
N ARG A 98 4.42 0.36 -12.46
CA ARG A 98 3.41 0.70 -11.43
C ARG A 98 2.25 1.49 -12.03
N ASN A 99 1.02 1.13 -11.64
CA ASN A 99 -0.17 1.89 -12.00
C ASN A 99 -0.12 3.35 -11.52
N SER A 100 0.38 3.59 -10.30
CA SER A 100 0.50 4.96 -9.77
C SER A 100 1.46 5.84 -10.58
N ALA A 101 2.48 5.25 -11.21
CA ALA A 101 3.36 5.97 -12.12
C ALA A 101 2.64 6.32 -13.43
N LEU A 102 1.85 5.39 -13.99
CA LEU A 102 0.98 5.65 -15.14
C LEU A 102 -0.03 6.78 -14.85
N ILE A 103 -0.74 6.74 -13.72
CA ILE A 103 -1.71 7.77 -13.35
C ILE A 103 -1.05 9.16 -13.24
N LYS A 104 0.12 9.24 -12.60
CA LYS A 104 0.88 10.51 -12.55
C LYS A 104 1.33 10.95 -13.94
N HIS A 105 1.79 10.03 -14.78
CA HIS A 105 2.22 10.34 -16.14
C HIS A 105 1.09 10.89 -17.01
N ARG A 106 -0.13 10.35 -16.88
CA ARG A 106 -1.31 10.82 -17.64
C ARG A 106 -1.62 12.30 -17.42
N ARG A 107 -1.20 12.90 -16.31
CA ARG A 107 -1.34 14.35 -16.06
C ARG A 107 -0.60 15.22 -17.08
N ILE A 108 0.42 14.66 -17.75
CA ILE A 108 1.12 15.34 -18.84
C ILE A 108 0.20 15.50 -20.05
N HIS A 109 -0.65 14.49 -20.32
CA HIS A 109 -1.61 14.54 -21.44
C HIS A 109 -2.82 15.41 -21.12
N THR A 110 -3.33 15.35 -19.88
CA THR A 110 -4.50 16.14 -19.48
C THR A 110 -4.17 17.58 -19.08
N GLY A 111 -2.90 17.89 -18.82
CA GLY A 111 -2.48 19.18 -18.26
C GLY A 111 -2.88 19.39 -16.79
N GLU A 112 -3.38 18.37 -16.10
CA GLU A 112 -3.85 18.48 -14.71
C GLU A 112 -2.71 18.88 -13.76
N ARG A 113 -2.95 19.92 -12.96
CA ARG A 113 -2.00 20.42 -11.94
C ARG A 113 -2.67 20.49 -10.57
N PRO A 114 -2.74 19.36 -9.83
CA PRO A 114 -3.52 19.29 -8.59
C PRO A 114 -2.89 20.05 -7.43
N TYR A 115 -1.59 20.33 -7.49
CA TYR A 115 -0.84 20.86 -6.34
C TYR A 115 -0.63 22.35 -6.51
N GLU A 116 -1.16 23.14 -5.60
CA GLU A 116 -1.05 24.60 -5.62
C GLU A 116 -0.10 25.10 -4.53
N CYS A 117 0.72 26.09 -4.87
CA CYS A 117 1.57 26.77 -3.91
C CYS A 117 0.74 27.78 -3.10
N PRO A 118 0.64 27.64 -1.77
CA PRO A 118 -0.16 28.54 -0.95
C PRO A 118 0.39 29.98 -0.91
N GLN A 119 1.69 30.15 -1.18
CA GLN A 119 2.34 31.47 -1.13
C GLN A 119 2.12 32.29 -2.41
N CYS A 120 2.02 31.65 -3.58
CA CYS A 120 1.98 32.37 -4.87
C CYS A 120 0.97 31.84 -5.89
N GLY A 121 0.12 30.88 -5.52
CA GLY A 121 -0.93 30.31 -6.38
C GLY A 121 -0.42 29.47 -7.56
N LYS A 122 0.90 29.32 -7.75
CA LYS A 122 1.44 28.51 -8.85
C LYS A 122 1.07 27.03 -8.68
N ARG A 123 0.57 26.42 -9.77
CA ARG A 123 0.13 25.02 -9.78
C ARG A 123 1.15 24.09 -10.45
N PHE A 124 1.28 22.88 -9.89
CA PHE A 124 2.26 21.86 -10.25
C PHE A 124 1.59 20.50 -10.52
N GLN A 125 2.20 19.69 -11.38
CA GLN A 125 1.70 18.35 -11.72
C GLN A 125 2.00 17.30 -10.64
N THR A 126 3.06 17.51 -9.84
CA THR A 126 3.49 16.61 -8.77
C THR A 126 3.73 17.35 -7.46
N SER A 127 3.53 16.66 -6.33
CA SER A 127 3.82 17.22 -5.01
C SER A 127 5.30 17.50 -4.83
N SER A 128 6.19 16.66 -5.37
CA SER A 128 7.64 16.85 -5.27
C SER A 128 8.10 18.14 -5.96
N THR A 129 7.53 18.47 -7.12
CA THR A 129 7.83 19.74 -7.81
C THR A 129 7.29 20.95 -7.05
N LEU A 130 6.12 20.81 -6.39
CA LEU A 130 5.60 21.86 -5.51
C LEU A 130 6.53 22.05 -4.30
N LEU A 131 6.92 20.96 -3.63
CA LEU A 131 7.81 21.02 -2.48
C LEU A 131 9.10 21.74 -2.84
N LEU A 132 9.79 21.35 -3.94
CA LEU A 132 11.00 22.04 -4.40
C LEU A 132 10.76 23.54 -4.66
N HIS A 133 9.63 23.89 -5.28
CA HIS A 133 9.26 25.29 -5.47
C HIS A 133 9.03 26.05 -4.16
N GLN A 134 8.57 25.39 -3.10
CA GLN A 134 8.39 26.04 -1.81
C GLN A 134 9.72 26.44 -1.13
N TRP A 135 10.85 25.81 -1.48
CA TRP A 135 12.17 26.17 -0.93
C TRP A 135 12.73 27.48 -1.46
N ILE A 136 12.20 27.99 -2.58
CA ILE A 136 12.66 29.24 -3.19
C ILE A 136 11.82 30.47 -2.77
N HIS A 137 10.84 30.26 -1.89
CA HIS A 137 10.22 31.34 -1.12
C HIS A 137 10.95 31.47 0.20
#